data_AF-A0A2D8CLW4-F1
#
_entry.id   AF-A0A2D8CLW4-F1
#
_cell.length_a   1.000
_cell.length_b   1.000
_cell.length_c   1.000
_cell.angle_alpha   90.00
_cell.angle_beta   90.00
_cell.angle_gamma   90.00
#
_symmetry.space_group_name_H-M   'P 1'
#
loop_
_entity.id
_entity.type
_entity.pdbx_description
1 polymer ?
#
loop_
_entity_poly.entity_id
_entity_poly.type
_entity_poly.pdbx_seq_one_letter_code
_entity_poly.pdbx_strand_id
1 'polypeptide(L)'
;MVKKMKTDTLQRIEKKLDLLLNSKKHKINEKRYITAREVEDLTGLNHRTILNRSNLDESHPRYIPSIQFGGSRRKYFERVVIERIFRLR
;
A
#
# COMPACT_ATOMS: atom_id res chain seq x y z
N MET A 1 6.15 -36.04 31.00
CA MET A 1 6.61 -34.70 30.58
C MET A 1 6.29 -34.31 29.13
N VAL A 2 5.58 -35.14 28.34
CA VAL A 2 5.32 -34.91 26.89
C VAL A 2 4.15 -33.96 26.59
N LYS A 3 3.13 -33.87 27.47
CA LYS A 3 1.94 -33.02 27.24
C LYS A 3 2.25 -31.50 27.28
N LYS A 4 3.22 -31.06 28.10
CA LYS A 4 3.55 -29.65 28.32
C LYS A 4 4.33 -29.01 27.15
N MET A 5 5.15 -29.78 26.43
CA MET A 5 5.85 -29.30 25.22
C MET A 5 4.92 -29.06 24.03
N LYS A 6 3.84 -29.85 23.90
CA LYS A 6 2.85 -29.67 22.82
C LYS A 6 2.07 -28.37 22.97
N THR A 7 1.73 -28.00 24.20
CA THR A 7 1.03 -26.73 24.51
C THR A 7 1.89 -25.51 24.22
N ASP A 8 3.19 -25.55 24.54
CA ASP A 8 4.10 -24.42 24.26
C ASP A 8 4.32 -24.24 22.75
N THR A 9 4.33 -25.34 22.01
CA THR A 9 4.44 -25.32 20.54
C THR A 9 3.17 -24.74 19.91
N LEU A 10 1.99 -25.15 20.38
CA LEU A 10 0.70 -24.60 19.95
C LEU A 10 0.59 -23.10 20.23
N GLN A 11 0.92 -22.65 21.43
CA GLN A 11 0.90 -21.22 21.80
C GLN A 11 1.86 -20.39 20.93
N ARG A 12 3.04 -20.93 20.59
CA ARG A 12 3.97 -20.27 19.67
C ARG A 12 3.41 -20.16 18.25
N ILE A 13 2.67 -21.16 17.79
CA ILE A 13 2.01 -21.16 16.48
C ILE A 13 0.86 -20.16 16.46
N GLU A 14 0.02 -20.14 17.48
CA GLU A 14 -1.08 -19.18 17.64
C GLU A 14 -0.56 -17.73 17.67
N LYS A 15 0.49 -17.46 18.44
CA LYS A 15 1.13 -16.13 18.48
C LYS A 15 1.67 -15.70 17.11
N LYS A 16 2.25 -16.63 16.33
CA LYS A 16 2.70 -16.35 14.96
C LYS A 16 1.53 -16.10 14.02
N LEU A 17 0.44 -16.84 14.15
CA LEU A 17 -0.78 -16.62 13.37
C LEU A 17 -1.40 -15.27 13.70
N ASP A 18 -1.51 -14.90 14.97
CA ASP A 18 -1.99 -13.59 15.39
C ASP A 18 -1.11 -12.46 14.86
N LEU A 19 0.22 -12.62 14.88
CA LEU A 19 1.14 -11.65 14.28
C LEU A 19 0.95 -11.52 12.76
N LEU A 20 0.74 -12.63 12.04
CA LEU A 20 0.47 -12.64 10.59
C LEU A 20 -0.94 -12.13 10.22
N LEU A 21 -1.91 -12.33 11.10
CA LEU A 21 -3.28 -11.82 10.94
C LEU A 21 -3.35 -10.33 11.28
N ASN A 22 -2.59 -9.88 12.29
CA ASN A 22 -2.44 -8.47 12.64
C ASN A 22 -1.61 -7.70 11.62
N SER A 23 -0.60 -8.30 10.98
CA SER A 23 0.12 -7.65 9.87
C SER A 23 -0.76 -7.43 8.64
N LYS A 24 -1.83 -8.23 8.47
CA LYS A 24 -2.89 -8.03 7.46
C LYS A 24 -3.95 -7.00 7.87
N LYS A 25 -3.97 -6.47 9.10
CA LYS A 25 -5.02 -5.53 9.57
C LYS A 25 -4.95 -4.14 8.93
N HIS A 26 -3.89 -3.79 8.20
CA HIS A 26 -3.90 -2.65 7.30
C HIS A 26 -4.21 -3.09 5.87
N LYS A 27 -5.39 -3.71 5.67
CA LYS A 27 -5.95 -3.83 4.32
C LYS A 27 -6.09 -2.42 3.77
N ILE A 28 -5.39 -2.15 2.68
CA ILE A 28 -5.46 -0.87 2.00
C ILE A 28 -6.90 -0.68 1.56
N ASN A 29 -7.47 0.49 1.84
CA ASN A 29 -8.80 0.81 1.36
C ASN A 29 -8.73 1.03 -0.16
N GLU A 30 -8.97 -0.03 -0.93
CA GLU A 30 -8.91 -0.05 -2.41
C GLU A 30 -9.89 0.93 -3.06
N LYS A 31 -10.94 1.37 -2.34
CA LYS A 31 -11.82 2.44 -2.83
C LYS A 31 -11.13 3.81 -2.79
N ARG A 32 -10.27 4.03 -1.80
CA ARG A 32 -9.59 5.31 -1.55
C ARG A 32 -8.23 5.39 -2.25
N TYR A 33 -7.51 4.28 -2.30
CA TYR A 33 -6.15 4.23 -2.82
C TYR A 33 -6.03 3.33 -4.03
N ILE A 34 -5.27 3.79 -5.02
CA ILE A 34 -5.00 3.11 -6.28
C ILE A 34 -3.50 2.97 -6.50
N THR A 35 -3.09 2.00 -7.31
CA THR A 35 -1.72 1.75 -7.72
C THR A 35 -1.33 2.60 -8.93
N ALA A 36 -0.03 2.69 -9.22
CA ALA A 36 0.44 3.42 -10.41
C ALA A 36 -0.12 2.85 -11.73
N ARG A 37 -0.42 1.54 -11.79
CA ARG A 37 -1.05 0.93 -12.97
C ARG A 37 -2.50 1.35 -13.11
N GLU A 38 -3.26 1.38 -12.02
CA GLU A 38 -4.65 1.85 -12.06
C GLU A 38 -4.72 3.36 -12.39
N VAL A 39 -3.73 4.15 -11.98
CA VAL A 39 -3.62 5.56 -12.41
C VAL A 39 -3.34 5.63 -13.92
N GLU A 40 -2.50 4.75 -14.47
CA GLU A 40 -2.27 4.66 -15.92
C GLU A 40 -3.56 4.31 -16.66
N ASP A 41 -4.31 3.31 -16.19
CA ASP A 41 -5.60 2.93 -16.78
C ASP A 41 -6.62 4.09 -16.76
N LEU A 42 -6.58 4.92 -15.72
CA LEU A 42 -7.49 6.08 -15.56
C LEU A 42 -7.10 7.31 -16.39
N THR A 43 -5.79 7.54 -16.59
CA THR A 43 -5.27 8.81 -17.12
C THR A 43 -4.59 8.68 -18.47
N GLY A 44 -4.25 7.45 -18.88
CA GLY A 44 -3.37 7.17 -20.02
C GLY A 44 -1.90 7.52 -19.79
N LEU A 45 -1.53 8.06 -18.61
CA LEU A 45 -0.14 8.37 -18.29
C LEU A 45 0.59 7.11 -17.84
N ASN A 46 1.74 6.80 -18.44
CA ASN A 46 2.50 5.60 -18.11
C ASN A 46 2.83 5.45 -16.61
N HIS A 47 2.63 4.25 -16.03
CA HIS A 47 2.89 4.00 -14.61
C HIS A 47 4.33 4.33 -14.18
N ARG A 48 5.33 4.16 -15.04
CA ARG A 48 6.72 4.55 -14.71
C ARG A 48 6.86 6.06 -14.57
N THR A 49 6.18 6.82 -15.41
CA THR A 49 6.15 8.28 -15.30
C THR A 49 5.48 8.73 -14.01
N ILE A 50 4.39 8.07 -13.60
CA ILE A 50 3.72 8.33 -12.33
C ILE A 50 4.65 8.06 -11.15
N LEU A 51 5.35 6.92 -11.16
CA LEU A 51 6.34 6.58 -10.14
C LEU A 51 7.50 7.57 -10.10
N ASN A 52 8.06 7.96 -11.24
CA ASN A 52 9.14 8.95 -11.32
C ASN A 52 8.69 10.30 -10.76
N ARG A 53 7.48 10.76 -11.11
CA ARG A 53 6.90 12.00 -10.58
C ARG A 53 6.66 11.95 -9.08
N SER A 54 6.34 10.78 -8.54
CA SER A 54 6.20 10.57 -7.08
C SER A 54 7.52 10.54 -6.31
N ASN A 55 8.66 10.56 -7.01
CA ASN A 55 10.00 10.69 -6.42
C ASN A 55 10.55 12.12 -6.52
N LEU A 56 9.81 13.05 -7.13
CA LEU A 56 10.19 14.46 -7.16
C LEU A 56 10.00 15.09 -5.78
N ASP A 57 10.64 16.25 -5.59
CA ASP A 57 10.39 17.09 -4.43
C ASP A 57 8.94 17.56 -4.40
N GLU A 58 8.36 17.71 -3.20
CA GLU A 58 6.95 18.10 -3.02
C GLU A 58 6.65 19.50 -3.60
N SER A 59 7.64 20.38 -3.67
CA SER A 59 7.52 21.71 -4.29
C SER A 59 7.53 21.67 -5.83
N HIS A 60 7.91 20.54 -6.43
CA HIS A 60 8.02 20.43 -7.88
C HIS A 60 6.62 20.45 -8.51
N PRO A 61 6.36 21.26 -9.56
CA PRO A 61 5.02 21.43 -10.16
C PRO A 61 4.42 20.17 -10.80
N ARG A 62 5.22 19.10 -10.94
CA ARG A 62 4.81 17.80 -11.49
C ARG A 62 4.83 16.68 -10.46
N TYR A 63 5.04 17.01 -9.18
CA TYR A 63 5.01 16.03 -8.10
C TYR A 63 3.65 15.35 -8.03
N ILE A 64 3.65 14.04 -7.81
CA ILE A 64 2.44 13.25 -7.58
C ILE A 64 2.53 12.65 -6.17
N PRO A 65 1.69 13.08 -5.22
CA PRO A 65 1.68 12.56 -3.87
C PRO A 65 1.43 11.05 -3.83
N SER A 66 2.19 10.33 -3.00
CA SER A 66 2.06 8.89 -2.83
C SER A 66 2.25 8.47 -1.38
N ILE A 67 1.65 7.34 -1.00
CA ILE A 67 1.79 6.73 0.32
C ILE A 67 2.28 5.29 0.19
N GLN A 68 3.04 4.83 1.18
CA GLN A 68 3.47 3.45 1.33
C GLN A 68 2.90 2.89 2.63
N PHE A 69 2.37 1.66 2.58
CA PHE A 69 1.80 0.99 3.76
C PHE A 69 2.74 -0.09 4.27
N GLY A 70 2.92 -0.17 5.59
CA GLY A 70 3.52 -1.32 6.28
C GLY A 70 4.90 -1.74 5.77
N GLY A 71 5.81 -0.80 5.53
CA GLY A 71 7.17 -1.08 5.06
C GLY A 71 7.26 -1.63 3.62
N SER A 72 6.14 -1.69 2.90
CA SER A 72 6.11 -2.10 1.50
C SER A 72 6.77 -1.05 0.60
N ARG A 73 7.53 -1.51 -0.40
CA ARG A 73 8.04 -0.64 -1.48
C ARG A 73 6.95 -0.18 -2.45
N ARG A 74 5.77 -0.81 -2.41
CA ARG A 74 4.67 -0.45 -3.30
C ARG A 74 4.09 0.90 -2.89
N LYS A 75 4.10 1.84 -3.83
CA LYS A 75 3.44 3.13 -3.71
C LYS A 75 1.96 3.03 -4.09
N TYR A 76 1.15 3.76 -3.34
CA TYR A 76 -0.27 3.94 -3.55
C TYR A 76 -0.59 5.43 -3.66
N PHE A 77 -1.66 5.75 -4.37
CA PHE A 77 -2.05 7.09 -4.73
C PHE A 77 -3.50 7.30 -4.31
N GLU A 78 -3.79 8.40 -3.63
CA GLU A 78 -5.17 8.69 -3.23
C GLU A 78 -5.99 9.08 -4.47
N ARG A 79 -7.09 8.36 -4.70
CA ARG A 79 -7.91 8.49 -5.92
C ARG A 79 -8.38 9.93 -6.15
N VAL A 80 -8.90 10.58 -5.10
CA VAL A 80 -9.40 11.97 -5.17
C VAL A 80 -8.29 12.95 -5.54
N VAL A 81 -7.05 12.70 -5.09
CA VAL A 81 -5.90 13.56 -5.42
C VAL A 81 -5.52 13.38 -6.89
N ILE A 82 -5.47 12.14 -7.39
CA ILE A 82 -5.21 11.85 -8.80
C ILE A 82 -6.28 12.49 -9.68
N GLU A 83 -7.56 12.33 -9.35
CA GLU A 83 -8.67 12.95 -10.08
C GLU A 83 -8.51 14.46 -10.19
N ARG A 84 -8.09 15.15 -9.11
CA ARG A 84 -7.81 16.59 -9.11
C ARG A 84 -6.60 16.98 -9.97
N ILE A 85 -5.48 16.25 -9.84
CA ILE A 85 -4.25 16.53 -10.60
C ILE A 85 -4.50 16.42 -12.10
N PHE A 86 -5.23 15.38 -12.51
CA PHE A 86 -5.49 15.07 -13.92
C PHE A 86 -6.82 15.63 -14.45
N ARG A 87 -7.57 16.37 -13.63
CA ARG A 87 -8.86 17.00 -13.99
C ARG A 87 -9.86 16.00 -14.58
N LEU A 88 -9.95 14.82 -13.98
CA LEU A 88 -10.79 13.73 -14.49
C LEU A 88 -12.27 13.92 -14.14
N ARG A 89 -12.58 14.69 -13.10
CA ARG A 89 -13.91 15.13 -12.66
C ARG A 89 -13.82 16.40 -11.82
#